data_AF-A0A838P434-F1
#
_entry.id   AF-A0A838P434-F1
#
_cell.length_a   1.000
_cell.length_b   1.000
_cell.length_c   1.000
_cell.angle_alpha   90.00
_cell.angle_beta   90.00
_cell.angle_gamma   90.00
#
_symmetry.space_group_name_H-M   'P 1'
#
loop_
_entity.id
_entity.type
_entity.pdbx_description
1 polymer ?
#
loop_
_entity_poly.entity_id
_entity_poly.type
_entity_poly.pdbx_seq_one_letter_code
_entity_poly.pdbx_strand_id
1 'polypeptide(L)'
;MRDLPSPTAETSSRDRLLRASAGLLALLVLTGLAVVGLYSLPLGTSLKPVFLGWLLVLLASYWLYAGLGYRPLLLLQLFAFSAAASIGSVHLVLGLPLLRIAALGLAGVGGVLALINLVGMLRDARRRPPGTSAA
;
A
#
# COMPACT_ATOMS: atom_id res chain seq x y z
N MET A 1 5.09 26.54 12.93
CA MET A 1 4.73 26.15 11.55
C MET A 1 3.53 25.21 11.65
N ARG A 2 2.37 25.56 11.09
CA ARG A 2 1.29 24.57 10.91
C ARG A 2 1.69 23.73 9.72
N ASP A 3 2.08 22.48 9.95
CA ASP A 3 2.24 21.51 8.87
C ASP A 3 0.86 21.31 8.25
N LEU A 4 0.60 21.99 7.14
CA LEU A 4 -0.54 21.66 6.30
C LEU A 4 -0.34 20.19 5.90
N PRO A 5 -1.34 19.31 6.09
CA PRO A 5 -1.21 17.92 5.68
C PRO A 5 -0.79 17.88 4.21
N SER A 6 0.25 17.09 3.91
CA SER A 6 0.74 16.90 2.54
C SER A 6 -0.45 16.69 1.61
N PRO A 7 -0.60 17.50 0.53
CA PRO A 7 -1.75 17.42 -0.35
C PRO A 7 -1.86 16.00 -0.91
N THR A 8 -3.00 15.35 -0.64
CA THR A 8 -3.33 14.00 -1.12
C THR A 8 -3.86 14.07 -2.55
N ALA A 9 -4.16 12.91 -3.16
CA ALA A 9 -4.71 12.86 -4.52
C ALA A 9 -5.97 13.73 -4.70
N GLU A 10 -6.75 13.90 -3.63
CA GLU A 10 -7.99 14.70 -3.58
C GLU A 10 -7.74 16.16 -4.00
N THR A 11 -6.65 16.77 -3.54
CA THR A 11 -6.32 18.19 -3.75
C THR A 11 -5.19 18.42 -4.75
N SER A 12 -4.74 17.38 -5.45
CA SER A 12 -3.54 17.44 -6.29
C SER A 12 -3.82 17.89 -7.73
N SER A 13 -2.99 18.78 -8.28
CA SER A 13 -3.03 19.11 -9.71
C SER A 13 -2.70 17.90 -10.58
N ARG A 14 -3.06 17.95 -11.88
CA ARG A 14 -2.84 16.85 -12.84
C ARG A 14 -1.40 16.30 -12.81
N ASP A 15 -0.40 17.17 -12.83
CA ASP A 15 1.02 16.76 -12.88
C ASP A 15 1.51 16.15 -11.58
N ARG A 16 0.91 16.53 -10.43
CA ARG A 16 1.18 15.86 -9.15
C ARG A 16 0.51 14.50 -9.10
N LEU A 17 -0.72 14.36 -9.61
CA LEU A 17 -1.39 13.06 -9.71
C LEU A 17 -0.63 12.09 -10.61
N LEU A 18 -0.06 12.55 -11.73
CA LEU A 18 0.78 11.71 -12.59
C LEU A 18 2.07 11.29 -11.89
N ARG A 19 2.77 12.21 -11.22
CA ARG A 19 3.97 11.88 -10.44
C ARG A 19 3.68 10.94 -9.28
N ALA A 20 2.61 11.18 -8.53
CA ALA A 20 2.20 10.33 -7.43
C ALA A 20 1.74 8.95 -7.94
N SER A 21 1.04 8.88 -9.06
CA SER A 21 0.71 7.61 -9.74
C SER A 21 1.96 6.84 -10.15
N ALA A 22 2.95 7.52 -10.75
CA ALA A 22 4.21 6.91 -11.14
C ALA A 22 5.01 6.41 -9.92
N GLY A 23 5.05 7.20 -8.84
CA GLY A 23 5.68 6.79 -7.58
C GLY A 23 4.98 5.58 -6.94
N LEU A 24 3.64 5.57 -6.91
CA LEU A 24 2.85 4.45 -6.41
C LEU A 24 3.07 3.20 -7.27
N LEU A 25 3.07 3.33 -8.59
CA LEU A 25 3.36 2.23 -9.51
C LEU A 25 4.77 1.66 -9.30
N ALA A 26 5.79 2.52 -9.20
CA ALA A 26 7.16 2.11 -8.95
C ALA A 26 7.28 1.32 -7.63
N LEU A 27 6.63 1.80 -6.56
CA LEU A 27 6.62 1.12 -5.27
C LEU A 27 5.85 -0.20 -5.31
N LEU A 28 4.76 -0.30 -6.06
CA LEU A 28 4.06 -1.57 -6.28
C LEU A 28 4.95 -2.58 -7.02
N VAL A 29 5.68 -2.15 -8.04
CA VAL A 29 6.65 -3.00 -8.76
C VAL A 29 7.77 -3.44 -7.82
N LEU A 30 8.37 -2.52 -7.07
CA LEU A 30 9.39 -2.84 -6.07
C LEU A 30 8.88 -3.81 -5.00
N THR A 31 7.61 -3.67 -4.59
CA THR A 31 6.97 -4.61 -3.66
C THR A 31 6.84 -5.99 -4.28
N GLY A 32 6.41 -6.09 -5.54
CA GLY A 32 6.35 -7.35 -6.27
C GLY A 32 7.73 -8.02 -6.37
N LEU A 33 8.77 -7.25 -6.69
CA LEU A 33 10.15 -7.75 -6.71
C LEU A 33 10.63 -8.19 -5.32
N ALA A 34 10.31 -7.44 -4.27
CA ALA A 34 10.63 -7.79 -2.90
C ALA A 34 9.92 -9.08 -2.47
N VAL A 35 8.67 -9.30 -2.88
CA VAL A 35 7.95 -10.57 -2.68
C VAL A 35 8.69 -11.71 -3.36
N VAL A 36 9.04 -11.58 -4.64
CA VAL A 36 9.79 -12.62 -5.37
C VAL A 36 11.10 -12.93 -4.64
N GLY A 37 11.90 -11.91 -4.32
CA GLY A 37 13.17 -12.07 -3.62
C GLY A 37 13.01 -12.72 -2.25
N LEU A 38 12.03 -12.28 -1.44
CA LEU A 38 11.73 -12.85 -0.13
C LEU A 38 11.40 -14.35 -0.22
N TYR A 39 10.69 -14.76 -1.28
CA TYR A 39 10.34 -16.16 -1.49
C TYR A 39 11.51 -17.00 -2.01
N SER A 40 12.50 -16.39 -2.65
CA SER A 40 13.76 -17.04 -3.03
C SER A 40 14.72 -17.27 -1.86
N LEU A 41 14.57 -16.56 -0.74
CA LEU A 41 15.44 -16.74 0.43
C LEU A 41 15.15 -18.07 1.16
N PRO A 42 16.16 -18.71 1.78
CA PRO A 42 16.01 -19.92 2.59
C PRO A 42 15.39 -19.61 3.97
N LEU A 43 14.37 -18.75 4.00
CA LEU A 43 13.58 -18.45 5.19
C LEU A 43 12.49 -19.52 5.38
N GLY A 44 12.13 -19.80 6.63
CA GLY A 44 11.01 -20.68 6.95
C GLY A 44 9.70 -20.23 6.28
N THR A 45 8.91 -21.19 5.81
CA THR A 45 7.66 -20.94 5.05
C THR A 45 6.64 -20.10 5.82
N SER A 46 6.66 -20.17 7.16
CA SER A 46 5.81 -19.36 8.03
C SER A 46 6.33 -17.95 8.27
N LEU A 47 7.65 -17.70 8.18
CA LEU A 47 8.27 -16.39 8.42
C LEU A 47 8.06 -15.42 7.25
N LYS A 48 8.15 -15.94 6.02
CA LYS A 48 8.00 -15.15 4.78
C LYS A 48 6.72 -14.28 4.76
N PRO A 49 5.51 -14.82 4.98
CA PRO A 49 4.30 -14.00 4.95
C PRO A 49 4.24 -12.95 6.07
N VAL A 50 4.89 -13.18 7.22
CA VAL A 50 4.93 -12.21 8.32
C VAL A 50 5.85 -11.05 8.01
N PHE A 51 7.05 -11.32 7.51
CA PHE A 51 7.96 -10.27 7.04
C PHE A 51 7.31 -9.44 5.92
N LEU A 52 6.62 -10.09 5.00
CA LEU A 52 5.87 -9.40 3.96
C LEU A 52 4.78 -8.50 4.55
N GLY A 53 4.01 -8.99 5.53
CA GLY A 53 2.99 -8.18 6.21
C GLY A 53 3.56 -6.90 6.81
N TRP A 54 4.66 -7.01 7.58
CA TRP A 54 5.31 -5.84 8.18
C TRP A 54 5.91 -4.88 7.14
N LEU A 55 6.49 -5.40 6.06
CA LEU A 55 6.97 -4.58 4.95
C LEU A 55 5.82 -3.77 4.32
N LEU A 56 4.65 -4.40 4.12
CA LEU A 56 3.46 -3.74 3.57
C LEU A 56 2.92 -2.66 4.52
N VAL A 57 2.98 -2.86 5.84
CA VAL A 57 2.63 -1.85 6.84
C VAL A 57 3.52 -0.62 6.72
N LEU A 58 4.84 -0.82 6.69
CA LEU A 58 5.81 0.28 6.52
C LEU A 58 5.55 1.04 5.23
N LEU A 59 5.29 0.30 4.15
CA LEU A 59 5.04 0.88 2.85
C LEU A 59 3.74 1.70 2.79
N ALA A 60 2.63 1.18 3.34
CA ALA A 60 1.38 1.92 3.42
C ALA A 60 1.49 3.15 4.34
N SER A 61 2.27 3.06 5.41
CA SER A 61 2.57 4.20 6.27
C SER A 61 3.34 5.28 5.51
N TYR A 62 4.34 4.87 4.72
CA TYR A 62 5.08 5.77 3.84
C TYR A 62 4.17 6.41 2.78
N TRP A 63 3.28 5.65 2.14
CA TRP A 63 2.34 6.20 1.17
C TRP A 63 1.39 7.23 1.78
N LEU A 64 0.91 6.98 2.99
CA LEU A 64 0.08 7.92 3.74
C LEU A 64 0.87 9.20 4.07
N TYR A 65 2.10 9.08 4.55
CA TYR A 65 2.98 10.21 4.85
C TYR A 65 3.30 11.05 3.60
N ALA A 66 3.62 10.38 2.49
CA ALA A 66 3.97 11.00 1.22
C ALA A 66 2.76 11.49 0.40
N GLY A 67 1.53 11.26 0.87
CA GLY A 67 0.31 11.65 0.17
C GLY A 67 0.08 10.92 -1.16
N LEU A 68 0.59 9.69 -1.31
CA LEU A 68 0.57 8.91 -2.55
C LEU A 68 -0.76 8.17 -2.76
N GLY A 69 -1.85 8.92 -2.85
CA GLY A 69 -3.18 8.39 -3.16
C GLY A 69 -4.33 9.06 -2.42
N TYR A 70 -5.51 8.45 -2.52
CA TYR A 70 -6.69 8.86 -1.78
C TYR A 70 -6.53 8.46 -0.31
N ARG A 71 -6.68 9.43 0.59
CA ARG A 71 -6.47 9.25 2.03
C ARG A 71 -7.34 8.13 2.64
N PRO A 72 -8.66 8.02 2.35
CA PRO A 72 -9.47 6.95 2.93
C PRO A 72 -9.02 5.56 2.47
N LEU A 73 -8.58 5.42 1.21
CA LEU A 73 -8.04 4.15 0.71
C LEU A 73 -6.72 3.81 1.39
N LEU A 74 -5.81 4.77 1.53
CA LEU A 74 -4.53 4.56 2.22
C LEU A 74 -4.70 4.15 3.68
N LEU A 75 -5.66 4.74 4.39
CA LEU A 75 -5.99 4.35 5.77
C LEU A 75 -6.55 2.93 5.84
N LEU A 76 -7.45 2.57 4.92
CA LEU A 76 -8.01 1.23 4.86
C LEU A 76 -6.94 0.17 4.49
N GLN A 77 -6.02 0.52 3.60
CA GLN A 77 -4.85 -0.29 3.28
C GLN A 77 -3.95 -0.51 4.50
N LEU A 78 -3.61 0.57 5.21
CA LEU A 78 -2.79 0.49 6.41
C LEU A 78 -3.44 -0.38 7.48
N PHE A 79 -4.75 -0.24 7.68
CA PHE A 79 -5.52 -1.10 8.58
C PHE A 79 -5.43 -2.58 8.15
N ALA A 80 -5.72 -2.88 6.88
CA ALA A 80 -5.70 -4.24 6.35
C ALA A 80 -4.32 -4.89 6.48
N PHE A 81 -3.25 -4.18 6.13
CA PHE A 81 -1.88 -4.67 6.28
C PHE A 81 -1.46 -4.83 7.74
N SER A 82 -1.86 -3.91 8.63
CA SER A 82 -1.56 -4.02 10.06
C SER A 82 -2.25 -5.23 10.69
N ALA A 83 -3.52 -5.47 10.33
CA ALA A 83 -4.26 -6.65 10.74
C ALA A 83 -3.61 -7.93 10.20
N ALA A 84 -3.21 -7.95 8.92
CA ALA A 84 -2.50 -9.07 8.31
C ALA A 84 -1.17 -9.38 9.03
N ALA A 85 -0.35 -8.36 9.28
CA ALA A 85 0.94 -8.50 9.97
C ALA A 85 0.77 -8.99 11.42
N SER A 86 -0.24 -8.48 12.13
CA SER A 86 -0.54 -8.88 13.50
C SER A 86 -1.01 -10.33 13.57
N ILE A 87 -1.98 -10.72 12.74
CA ILE A 87 -2.48 -12.10 12.66
C ILE A 87 -1.36 -13.06 12.23
N GLY A 88 -0.54 -12.65 11.26
CA GLY A 88 0.63 -13.42 10.85
C GLY A 88 1.63 -13.63 11.99
N SER A 89 1.88 -12.59 12.80
CA SER A 89 2.76 -12.69 13.97
C SER A 89 2.19 -13.65 15.02
N VAL A 90 0.87 -13.63 15.26
CA VAL A 90 0.20 -14.61 16.13
C VAL A 90 0.28 -16.03 15.56
N HIS A 91 0.14 -16.20 14.24
CA HIS A 91 0.33 -17.49 13.56
C HIS A 91 1.72 -18.09 13.82
N LEU A 92 2.78 -17.28 13.88
CA LEU A 92 4.14 -17.80 14.18
C LEU A 92 4.23 -18.47 15.55
N VAL A 93 3.43 -18.00 16.52
CA VAL A 93 3.43 -18.55 17.88
C VAL A 93 2.52 -19.77 17.97
N LEU A 94 1.33 -19.71 17.36
CA LEU A 94 0.29 -20.72 17.54
C LEU A 94 0.26 -21.82 16.46
N GLY A 95 0.90 -21.59 15.31
CA GLY A 95 0.94 -22.56 14.20
C GLY A 95 -0.40 -22.82 13.49
N LEU A 96 -1.46 -22.08 13.82
CA LEU A 96 -2.81 -22.35 13.30
C LEU A 96 -2.97 -21.95 11.83
N PRO A 97 -3.38 -22.86 10.92
CA PRO A 97 -3.45 -22.59 9.48
C PRO A 97 -4.49 -21.52 9.11
N LEU A 98 -5.58 -21.42 9.87
CA LEU A 98 -6.62 -20.41 9.65
C LEU A 98 -6.08 -18.98 9.79
N LEU A 99 -5.17 -18.75 10.74
CA LEU A 99 -4.54 -17.44 10.93
C LEU A 99 -3.67 -17.07 9.73
N ARG A 100 -2.94 -18.03 9.16
CA ARG A 100 -2.17 -17.80 7.94
C ARG A 100 -3.05 -17.41 6.76
N ILE A 101 -4.17 -18.13 6.56
CA ILE A 101 -5.12 -17.84 5.48
C ILE A 101 -5.72 -16.44 5.68
N ALA A 102 -6.15 -16.11 6.90
CA ALA A 102 -6.71 -14.79 7.22
C ALA A 102 -5.70 -13.67 6.99
N ALA A 103 -4.44 -13.85 7.42
CA ALA A 103 -3.37 -12.89 7.18
C ALA A 103 -3.11 -12.66 5.69
N LEU A 104 -3.01 -13.75 4.91
CA LEU A 104 -2.82 -13.66 3.45
C LEU A 104 -4.03 -13.02 2.75
N GLY A 105 -5.25 -13.34 3.18
CA GLY A 105 -6.47 -12.74 2.65
C GLY A 105 -6.51 -11.22 2.87
N LEU A 106 -6.20 -10.77 4.09
CA LEU A 106 -6.14 -9.34 4.43
C LEU A 106 -5.02 -8.61 3.66
N ALA A 107 -3.85 -9.23 3.51
CA ALA A 107 -2.78 -8.69 2.67
C ALA A 107 -3.24 -8.56 1.20
N GLY A 108 -3.98 -9.55 0.69
CA GLY A 108 -4.59 -9.50 -0.64
C GLY A 108 -5.58 -8.33 -0.79
N VAL A 109 -6.46 -8.12 0.19
CA VAL A 109 -7.40 -6.98 0.22
C VAL A 109 -6.65 -5.64 0.16
N GLY A 110 -5.60 -5.46 0.97
CA GLY A 110 -4.77 -4.26 0.93
C GLY A 110 -4.08 -4.04 -0.43
N GLY A 111 -3.67 -5.12 -1.09
CA GLY A 111 -3.15 -5.09 -2.46
C GLY A 111 -4.18 -4.64 -3.49
N VAL A 112 -5.40 -5.18 -3.43
CA VAL A 112 -6.52 -4.76 -4.31
C VAL A 112 -6.84 -3.27 -4.11
N LEU A 113 -6.88 -2.80 -2.86
CA LEU A 113 -7.08 -1.38 -2.56
C LEU A 113 -5.97 -0.51 -3.15
N ALA A 114 -4.72 -0.99 -3.18
CA ALA A 114 -3.60 -0.26 -3.80
C ALA A 114 -3.81 -0.08 -5.31
N LEU A 115 -4.29 -1.14 -5.98
CA LEU A 115 -4.61 -1.08 -7.41
C LEU A 115 -5.78 -0.14 -7.68
N ILE A 116 -6.83 -0.18 -6.86
CA ILE A 116 -7.97 0.75 -6.96
C ILE A 116 -7.47 2.19 -6.80
N ASN A 117 -6.60 2.45 -5.83
CA ASN A 117 -6.02 3.76 -5.58
C ASN A 117 -5.25 4.28 -6.81
N LEU A 118 -4.35 3.45 -7.37
CA LEU A 118 -3.60 3.77 -8.58
C LEU A 118 -4.52 4.03 -9.79
N VAL A 119 -5.49 3.15 -10.04
CA VAL A 119 -6.43 3.29 -11.16
C VAL A 119 -7.28 4.55 -11.01
N GLY A 120 -7.73 4.86 -9.80
CA GLY A 120 -8.46 6.08 -9.48
C GLY A 120 -7.64 7.32 -9.83
N MET A 121 -6.39 7.39 -9.35
CA MET A 121 -5.50 8.52 -9.62
C MET A 121 -5.24 8.71 -11.12
N LEU A 122 -5.01 7.61 -11.87
CA LEU A 122 -4.82 7.65 -13.31
C LEU A 122 -6.07 8.11 -14.07
N ARG A 123 -7.26 7.68 -13.63
CA ARG A 123 -8.54 8.12 -14.20
C ARG A 123 -8.75 9.61 -13.97
N ASP A 124 -8.49 10.10 -12.75
CA ASP A 124 -8.62 11.52 -12.43
C ASP A 124 -7.59 12.38 -13.18
N ALA A 125 -6.35 11.91 -13.31
CA ALA A 125 -5.32 12.61 -14.09
C ALA A 125 -5.67 12.72 -15.59
N ARG A 126 -6.44 11.77 -16.13
CA ARG A 126 -6.95 11.84 -17.52
C ARG A 126 -8.12 12.80 -17.68
N ARG A 127 -8.91 13.01 -16.62
CA ARG A 127 -10.09 13.90 -16.62
C ARG A 127 -9.72 15.37 -16.37
N ARG A 128 -8.62 15.66 -15.67
CA ARG A 128 -8.18 17.03 -15.37
C ARG A 128 -7.46 17.67 -16.57
N PRO A 129 -7.76 18.93 -16.95
CA PRO A 129 -7.03 19.64 -17.99
C PRO A 129 -5.55 19.86 -17.60
N PRO A 130 -4.63 19.92 -18.58
CA PRO A 130 -3.26 20.38 -18.32
C PRO A 130 -3.28 21.83 -17.80
N GLY A 131 -2.56 22.09 -16.71
CA GLY A 131 -2.44 23.43 -16.12
C GLY A 131 -3.48 23.81 -15.06
N THR A 132 -4.48 22.97 -14.78
CA THR A 132 -5.43 23.25 -13.69
C THR A 132 -4.78 22.97 -12.33
N SER A 133 -4.34 24.01 -11.64
CA SER A 133 -4.05 23.95 -10.21
C SER A 133 -5.37 23.75 -9.47
N ALA A 134 -5.42 22.83 -8.51
CA ALA A 134 -6.59 22.66 -7.66
C ALA A 134 -6.84 24.00 -6.93
N ALA A 135 -8.04 24.54 -7.13
CA ALA A 135 -8.53 25.72 -6.40
C ALA A 135 -8.75 25.37 -4.92
#